data_AF-A0A9X3NQC3-F1
#
_entry.id   AF-A0A9X3NQC3-F1
#
_cell.length_a   1.000
_cell.length_b   1.000
_cell.length_c   1.000
_cell.angle_alpha   90.00
_cell.angle_beta   90.00
_cell.angle_gamma   90.00
#
_symmetry.space_group_name_H-M   'P 1'
#
loop_
_entity.id
_entity.type
_entity.pdbx_description
1 polymer ?
#
loop_
_entity_poly.entity_id
_entity_poly.type
_entity_poly.pdbx_seq_one_letter_code
_entity_poly.pdbx_strand_id
1 'polypeptide(L)'
;MKGSALPVQPEQRPVEVAGAGAALPQPDAPARTHGFVQRGLARVPESPLFEGRFGRMFRRLRPLLLSRDEIADLAARMADQPPAEPELDNPGIPAGYTYLGQFIDHDLTFDPTPLQARQDDPDALTNFRTPRFDLDCLYGRGPADQPYLYDAERPGRFLIGRHDDQFDLPRNEQQTALIGDPRNDENIIVSQLQLTMLLFHNAVLDRAEELRAAEPAPEPDDFTLAQRIVRWHYQWVVVHDFLRRIVGEETLDAVLRREPRVPGGRPVEKAVPEFFRWRRAPFIPVEFSGAAYRFGHSLVRARYKFNTTVPALPIFTPEPIAQSDPLSHLGGFRILPPVWQIEWPRFFPLEEGREPVPARAVDTRIVPPLLELPPEAAAGVASLVERNLTRGVRLGLPSGQAVAGAMGLDPLSHADLGLPRRGGAPLWYYVLREAEVLAGGRHLGPVGGRIVAEVFVGLLAADPSSYLSTDPAWTPTLPSARPGEFTMSDLIRFTGFGLAEV
;
A
#
# COMPACT_ATOMS: atom_id res chain seq x y z
N MET A 1 -11.82 52.09 -53.29
CA MET A 1 -11.02 50.91 -52.89
C MET A 1 -10.63 51.09 -51.44
N LYS A 2 -11.22 50.31 -50.53
CA LYS A 2 -10.93 50.34 -49.09
C LYS A 2 -9.76 49.38 -48.82
N GLY A 3 -8.69 49.87 -48.20
CA GLY A 3 -7.56 49.06 -47.74
C GLY A 3 -7.96 48.26 -46.50
N SER A 4 -7.84 46.94 -46.59
CA SER A 4 -8.07 45.98 -45.51
C SER A 4 -6.78 45.80 -44.70
N ALA A 5 -6.76 46.31 -43.47
CA ALA A 5 -5.74 45.94 -42.48
C ALA A 5 -6.09 44.58 -41.87
N LEU A 6 -5.18 43.61 -41.98
CA LEU A 6 -5.30 42.29 -41.36
C LEU A 6 -5.08 42.40 -39.83
N PRO A 7 -5.85 41.68 -39.00
CA PRO A 7 -5.67 41.69 -37.55
C PRO A 7 -4.40 40.91 -37.16
N VAL A 8 -3.63 41.48 -36.25
CA VAL A 8 -2.47 40.85 -35.60
C VAL A 8 -2.94 39.62 -34.82
N GLN A 9 -2.40 38.45 -35.14
CA GLN A 9 -2.66 37.23 -34.39
C GLN A 9 -2.04 37.37 -32.97
N PRO A 10 -2.74 36.95 -31.91
CA PRO A 10 -2.14 36.89 -30.59
C PRO A 10 -1.06 35.81 -30.56
N GLU A 11 0.14 36.15 -30.09
CA GLU A 11 1.22 35.20 -29.85
C GLU A 11 0.74 34.04 -28.96
N GLN A 12 0.65 32.85 -29.55
CA GLN A 12 0.50 31.62 -28.78
C GLN A 12 1.84 31.33 -28.10
N ARG A 13 1.96 31.66 -26.81
CA ARG A 13 3.04 31.12 -25.98
C ARG A 13 2.86 29.59 -25.91
N PRO A 14 3.89 28.79 -26.20
CA PRO A 14 3.82 27.35 -25.99
C PRO A 14 3.62 27.10 -24.48
N VAL A 15 2.50 26.49 -24.11
CA VAL A 15 2.34 25.90 -22.78
C VAL A 15 3.07 24.57 -22.84
N GLU A 16 4.18 24.46 -22.13
CA GLU A 16 4.91 23.19 -21.97
C GLU A 16 4.07 22.27 -21.06
N VAL A 17 3.14 21.53 -21.67
CA VAL A 17 2.31 20.55 -20.97
C VAL A 17 3.19 19.37 -20.57
N ALA A 18 3.25 19.08 -19.27
CA ALA A 18 3.89 17.87 -18.80
C ALA A 18 3.05 16.66 -19.24
N GLY A 19 3.45 15.93 -20.29
CA GLY A 19 2.92 14.58 -20.52
C GLY A 19 2.61 14.13 -21.95
N ALA A 20 2.80 14.93 -22.98
CA ALA A 20 2.63 14.42 -24.35
C ALA A 20 3.92 13.77 -24.87
N GLY A 21 4.11 12.47 -24.58
CA GLY A 21 4.92 11.59 -25.46
C GLY A 21 6.24 11.00 -24.92
N ALA A 22 6.66 11.24 -23.68
CA ALA A 22 7.86 10.59 -23.13
C ALA A 22 7.48 9.38 -22.25
N ALA A 23 7.91 8.18 -22.65
CA ALA A 23 7.86 6.99 -21.80
C ALA A 23 8.57 7.27 -20.46
N LEU A 24 8.06 6.68 -19.36
CA LEU A 24 8.73 6.78 -18.06
C LEU A 24 10.16 6.21 -18.20
N PRO A 25 11.22 6.94 -17.80
CA PRO A 25 12.57 6.41 -17.86
C PRO A 25 12.64 5.14 -17.01
N GLN A 26 13.12 4.04 -17.61
CA GLN A 26 13.48 2.85 -16.85
C GLN A 26 14.87 3.10 -16.21
N PRO A 27 15.04 2.84 -14.91
CA PRO A 27 16.33 3.03 -14.25
C PRO A 27 17.35 1.97 -14.66
N ASP A 28 18.65 2.34 -14.60
CA ASP A 28 19.80 1.46 -14.89
C ASP A 28 20.04 0.36 -13.83
N ALA A 29 19.30 0.39 -12.71
CA ALA A 29 19.41 -0.57 -11.60
C ALA A 29 18.02 -1.11 -11.19
N PRO A 30 17.92 -2.36 -10.68
CA PRO A 30 16.65 -2.92 -10.22
C PRO A 30 16.08 -2.07 -9.09
N ALA A 31 14.85 -1.58 -9.27
CA ALA A 31 14.15 -0.72 -8.32
C ALA A 31 13.97 -1.43 -6.97
N ARG A 32 14.46 -0.85 -5.88
CA ARG A 32 14.38 -1.41 -4.53
C ARG A 32 13.43 -0.68 -3.59
N THR A 33 12.98 0.55 -3.90
CA THR A 33 12.19 1.37 -2.96
C THR A 33 10.72 1.55 -3.36
N HIS A 34 9.89 1.96 -2.41
CA HIS A 34 8.49 2.30 -2.62
C HIS A 34 8.40 3.62 -3.41
N GLY A 35 7.46 3.68 -4.36
CA GLY A 35 7.28 4.84 -5.23
C GLY A 35 8.07 4.83 -6.54
N PHE A 36 8.78 3.75 -6.89
CA PHE A 36 9.26 3.53 -8.27
C PHE A 36 8.12 3.23 -9.27
N VAL A 37 8.43 3.23 -10.56
CA VAL A 37 7.46 2.90 -11.62
C VAL A 37 7.39 1.38 -11.75
N GLN A 38 6.23 0.80 -11.46
CA GLN A 38 5.99 -0.64 -11.63
C GLN A 38 5.87 -0.98 -13.11
N ARG A 39 6.36 -2.16 -13.51
CA ARG A 39 6.25 -2.64 -14.90
C ARG A 39 4.77 -2.75 -15.29
N GLY A 40 4.43 -2.29 -16.50
CA GLY A 40 3.05 -2.17 -16.98
C GLY A 40 2.31 -0.90 -16.54
N LEU A 41 2.76 -0.22 -15.47
CA LEU A 41 2.20 1.09 -15.10
C LEU A 41 2.65 2.20 -16.07
N ALA A 42 3.77 2.01 -16.77
CA ALA A 42 4.28 2.97 -17.74
C ALA A 42 3.46 3.06 -19.04
N ARG A 43 2.70 2.01 -19.37
CA ARG A 43 1.87 1.94 -20.59
C ARG A 43 0.56 1.22 -20.30
N VAL A 44 -0.33 1.90 -19.58
CA VAL A 44 -1.63 1.34 -19.20
C VAL A 44 -2.56 1.29 -20.41
N PRO A 45 -3.14 0.12 -20.75
CA PRO A 45 -4.06 0.01 -21.86
C PRO A 45 -5.26 0.95 -21.74
N GLU A 46 -5.51 1.75 -22.77
CA GLU A 46 -6.73 2.57 -22.89
C GLU A 46 -7.91 1.77 -23.47
N SER A 47 -7.63 0.58 -24.01
CA SER A 47 -8.62 -0.28 -24.65
C SER A 47 -9.69 -0.74 -23.66
N PRO A 48 -10.99 -0.66 -24.01
CA PRO A 48 -12.06 -1.21 -23.19
C PRO A 48 -12.12 -2.74 -23.21
N LEU A 49 -11.36 -3.40 -24.09
CA LEU A 49 -11.39 -4.85 -24.31
C LEU A 49 -10.16 -5.57 -23.74
N PHE A 50 -9.09 -4.83 -23.42
CA PHE A 50 -7.82 -5.40 -23.00
C PHE A 50 -7.39 -4.81 -21.67
N GLU A 51 -7.23 -5.68 -20.67
CA GLU A 51 -6.77 -5.36 -19.32
C GLU A 51 -5.44 -6.11 -19.14
N GLY A 52 -4.34 -5.36 -19.03
CA GLY A 52 -3.04 -5.90 -18.60
C GLY A 52 -2.99 -5.96 -17.07
N ARG A 53 -1.78 -5.97 -16.49
CA ARG A 53 -1.63 -5.90 -15.02
C ARG A 53 -2.28 -4.64 -14.43
N PHE A 54 -2.14 -3.51 -15.12
CA PHE A 54 -2.78 -2.24 -14.78
C PHE A 54 -3.92 -1.93 -15.75
N GLY A 55 -4.91 -1.19 -15.26
CA GLY A 55 -6.04 -0.73 -16.04
C GLY A 55 -6.63 0.56 -15.49
N ARG A 56 -7.82 0.94 -16.00
CA ARG A 56 -8.55 2.13 -15.57
C ARG A 56 -9.93 1.74 -15.06
N MET A 57 -10.31 2.27 -13.90
CA MET A 57 -11.66 2.17 -13.35
C MET A 57 -12.63 3.09 -14.08
N PHE A 58 -12.20 4.32 -14.43
CA PHE A 58 -13.04 5.34 -15.06
C PHE A 58 -12.60 5.68 -16.49
N ARG A 59 -12.65 4.69 -17.39
CA ARG A 59 -12.14 4.75 -18.78
C ARG A 59 -12.65 5.91 -19.65
N ARG A 60 -13.82 6.47 -19.32
CA ARG A 60 -14.47 7.52 -20.13
C ARG A 60 -14.10 8.93 -19.68
N LEU A 61 -13.44 9.08 -18.53
CA LEU A 61 -13.09 10.40 -18.02
C LEU A 61 -11.86 10.95 -18.74
N ARG A 62 -11.90 12.26 -19.02
CA ARG A 62 -10.78 12.96 -19.62
C ARG A 62 -9.66 13.15 -18.57
N PRO A 63 -8.39 12.97 -18.96
CA PRO A 63 -7.26 13.32 -18.12
C PRO A 63 -7.30 14.78 -17.65
N LEU A 64 -6.85 15.01 -16.42
CA LEU A 64 -6.49 16.34 -15.96
C LEU A 64 -5.09 16.67 -16.47
N LEU A 65 -4.96 17.83 -17.13
CA LEU A 65 -3.67 18.35 -17.56
C LEU A 65 -3.23 19.44 -16.58
N LEU A 66 -1.98 19.37 -16.15
CA LEU A 66 -1.31 20.41 -15.37
C LEU A 66 0.07 20.68 -15.96
N SER A 67 0.46 21.95 -15.92
CA SER A 67 1.82 22.40 -16.17
C SER A 67 2.76 22.03 -15.00
N ARG A 68 4.07 22.08 -15.25
CA ARG A 68 5.07 21.87 -14.19
C ARG A 68 4.95 22.90 -13.05
N ASP A 69 4.68 24.15 -13.39
CA ASP A 69 4.53 25.23 -12.40
C ASP A 69 3.30 25.03 -11.52
N GLU A 70 2.20 24.54 -12.07
CA GLU A 70 1.00 24.20 -11.27
C GLU A 70 1.24 23.03 -10.33
N ILE A 71 2.02 22.04 -10.77
CA ILE A 71 2.43 20.92 -9.92
C ILE A 71 3.34 21.42 -8.79
N ALA A 72 4.32 22.27 -9.09
CA ALA A 72 5.24 22.80 -8.10
C ALA A 72 4.54 23.70 -7.06
N ASP A 73 3.64 24.60 -7.49
CA ASP A 73 2.88 25.45 -6.57
C ASP A 73 1.97 24.62 -5.65
N LEU A 74 1.30 23.59 -6.19
CA LEU A 74 0.50 22.69 -5.36
C LEU A 74 1.36 21.86 -4.40
N ALA A 75 2.51 21.35 -4.86
CA ALA A 75 3.40 20.57 -4.03
C ALA A 75 3.95 21.36 -2.84
N ALA A 76 4.31 22.63 -3.07
CA ALA A 76 4.77 23.53 -2.02
C ALA A 76 3.69 23.78 -0.95
N ARG A 77 2.41 23.84 -1.33
CA ARG A 77 1.28 24.02 -0.40
C ARG A 77 1.00 22.79 0.46
N MET A 78 1.36 21.60 -0.04
CA MET A 78 1.18 20.33 0.68
C MET A 78 2.29 20.06 1.70
N ALA A 79 3.35 20.89 1.75
CA ALA A 79 4.39 20.74 2.75
C ALA A 79 3.84 21.02 4.16
N ASP A 80 4.08 20.09 5.08
CA ASP A 80 3.86 20.31 6.51
C ASP A 80 4.95 21.22 7.10
N GLN A 81 4.61 22.07 8.06
CA GLN A 81 5.56 22.99 8.69
C GLN A 81 5.89 22.54 10.12
N PRO A 82 7.16 22.55 10.54
CA PRO A 82 7.52 22.27 11.93
C PRO A 82 7.16 23.44 12.86
N PRO A 83 6.84 23.18 14.15
CA PRO A 83 6.79 21.86 14.79
C PRO A 83 5.53 21.08 14.41
N ALA A 84 5.59 19.75 14.51
CA ALA A 84 4.44 18.89 14.26
C ALA A 84 3.30 19.24 15.25
N GLU A 85 2.16 19.63 14.71
CA GLU A 85 0.94 19.95 15.45
C GLU A 85 0.20 18.66 15.83
N PRO A 86 -0.01 18.34 17.13
CA PRO A 86 -0.78 17.17 17.56
C PRO A 86 -2.20 17.13 16.98
N GLU A 87 -2.74 18.28 16.58
CA GLU A 87 -4.03 18.43 15.89
C GLU A 87 -4.06 17.73 14.53
N LEU A 88 -2.89 17.42 13.97
CA LEU A 88 -2.73 16.72 12.70
C LEU A 88 -2.48 15.20 12.88
N ASP A 89 -2.63 14.67 14.10
CA ASP A 89 -2.60 13.24 14.38
C ASP A 89 -3.99 12.60 14.19
N ASN A 90 -4.02 11.35 13.73
CA ASN A 90 -5.25 10.57 13.60
C ASN A 90 -5.50 9.76 14.89
N PRO A 91 -6.52 10.09 15.69
CA PRO A 91 -6.78 9.38 16.95
C PRO A 91 -7.32 7.95 16.75
N GLY A 92 -7.81 7.60 15.55
CA GLY A 92 -8.41 6.29 15.25
C GLY A 92 -7.48 5.30 14.55
N ILE A 93 -6.33 5.76 14.06
CA ILE A 93 -5.38 4.95 13.28
C ILE A 93 -4.02 4.95 13.98
N PRO A 94 -3.62 3.82 14.61
CA PRO A 94 -2.26 3.66 15.11
C PRO A 94 -1.20 3.71 13.99
N ALA A 95 -0.01 4.19 14.32
CA ALA A 95 1.09 4.37 13.38
C ALA A 95 1.54 3.07 12.68
N GLY A 96 1.28 1.91 13.28
CA GLY A 96 1.55 0.61 12.66
C GLY A 96 0.77 0.38 11.36
N TYR A 97 -0.43 0.97 11.24
CA TYR A 97 -1.26 0.81 10.05
C TYR A 97 -0.68 1.53 8.82
N THR A 98 0.17 2.54 9.01
CA THR A 98 0.92 3.16 7.91
C THR A 98 1.82 2.13 7.20
N TYR A 99 2.55 1.34 7.99
CA TYR A 99 3.49 0.34 7.46
C TYR A 99 2.82 -0.97 7.08
N LEU A 100 1.70 -1.32 7.74
CA LEU A 100 0.83 -2.39 7.27
C LEU A 100 0.27 -2.06 5.88
N GLY A 101 -0.16 -0.81 5.63
CA GLY A 101 -0.60 -0.37 4.32
C GLY A 101 0.49 -0.48 3.24
N GLN A 102 1.73 -0.15 3.60
CA GLN A 102 2.90 -0.33 2.72
C GLN A 102 3.18 -1.81 2.43
N PHE A 103 3.14 -2.69 3.43
CA PHE A 103 3.31 -4.12 3.25
C PHE A 103 2.23 -4.72 2.34
N ILE A 104 0.96 -4.30 2.53
CA ILE A 104 -0.16 -4.70 1.68
C ILE A 104 0.03 -4.20 0.23
N ASP A 105 0.56 -2.97 0.03
CA ASP A 105 0.91 -2.51 -1.32
C ASP A 105 1.93 -3.44 -1.97
N HIS A 106 2.95 -3.85 -1.23
CA HIS A 106 4.01 -4.69 -1.75
C HIS A 106 3.48 -6.06 -2.18
N ASP A 107 2.68 -6.71 -1.33
CA ASP A 107 1.98 -7.96 -1.63
C ASP A 107 1.09 -7.84 -2.88
N LEU A 108 0.34 -6.74 -3.00
CA LEU A 108 -0.58 -6.54 -4.12
C LEU A 108 0.13 -6.24 -5.46
N THR A 109 1.27 -5.55 -5.40
CA THR A 109 1.90 -4.90 -6.57
C THR A 109 3.22 -5.50 -7.01
N PHE A 110 3.68 -6.60 -6.38
CA PHE A 110 4.99 -7.18 -6.71
C PHE A 110 5.06 -7.79 -8.10
N ASP A 111 6.16 -7.55 -8.82
CA ASP A 111 6.40 -8.13 -10.16
C ASP A 111 7.65 -9.01 -10.21
N PRO A 112 7.54 -10.31 -9.91
CA PRO A 112 8.68 -11.22 -9.99
C PRO A 112 8.93 -11.76 -11.41
N THR A 113 8.29 -11.20 -12.45
CA THR A 113 8.37 -11.79 -13.80
C THR A 113 9.83 -11.89 -14.29
N PRO A 114 10.28 -13.06 -14.79
CA PRO A 114 11.66 -13.26 -15.23
C PRO A 114 12.09 -12.26 -16.31
N LEU A 115 13.37 -11.87 -16.32
CA LEU A 115 13.89 -10.84 -17.23
C LEU A 115 13.59 -11.12 -18.71
N GLN A 116 13.72 -12.37 -19.16
CA GLN A 116 13.40 -12.76 -20.53
C GLN A 116 11.93 -12.47 -20.89
N ALA A 117 11.00 -12.86 -20.01
CA ALA A 117 9.58 -12.55 -20.17
C ALA A 117 9.29 -11.04 -20.05
N ARG A 118 10.13 -10.26 -19.34
CA ARG A 118 10.05 -8.79 -19.37
C ARG A 118 10.50 -8.19 -20.69
N GLN A 119 11.46 -8.80 -21.38
CA GLN A 119 11.90 -8.36 -22.71
C GLN A 119 10.85 -8.70 -23.78
N ASP A 120 10.22 -9.86 -23.65
CA ASP A 120 9.17 -10.33 -24.57
C ASP A 120 7.85 -9.56 -24.39
N ASP A 121 7.55 -9.11 -23.15
CA ASP A 121 6.39 -8.29 -22.79
C ASP A 121 6.79 -7.10 -21.90
N PRO A 122 7.37 -6.03 -22.51
CA PRO A 122 7.88 -4.87 -21.77
C PRO A 122 6.78 -4.04 -21.11
N ASP A 123 5.58 -4.07 -21.71
CA ASP A 123 4.41 -3.31 -21.25
C ASP A 123 3.54 -4.09 -20.26
N ALA A 124 3.94 -5.31 -19.88
CA ALA A 124 3.16 -6.23 -19.05
C ALA A 124 1.68 -6.33 -19.49
N LEU A 125 1.48 -6.44 -20.81
CA LEU A 125 0.17 -6.65 -21.42
C LEU A 125 -0.37 -8.02 -21.02
N THR A 126 0.51 -9.00 -20.88
CA THR A 126 0.20 -10.32 -20.37
C THR A 126 0.36 -10.31 -18.86
N ASN A 127 -0.75 -10.56 -18.17
CA ASN A 127 -0.74 -10.63 -16.73
C ASN A 127 -0.24 -12.01 -16.27
N PHE A 128 1.07 -12.15 -16.04
CA PHE A 128 1.68 -13.41 -15.59
C PHE A 128 1.38 -13.75 -14.11
N ARG A 129 0.86 -12.80 -13.31
CA ARG A 129 0.39 -13.03 -11.94
C ARG A 129 -0.73 -12.05 -11.56
N THR A 130 -1.91 -12.57 -11.22
CA THR A 130 -3.07 -11.77 -10.82
C THR A 130 -2.78 -11.00 -9.52
N PRO A 131 -3.18 -9.71 -9.37
CA PRO A 131 -3.02 -8.99 -8.11
C PRO A 131 -3.90 -9.61 -7.02
N ARG A 132 -3.27 -10.26 -6.03
CA ARG A 132 -3.94 -11.02 -4.97
C ARG A 132 -3.30 -10.73 -3.61
N PHE A 133 -4.04 -11.01 -2.55
CA PHE A 133 -3.54 -11.01 -1.18
C PHE A 133 -3.06 -12.42 -0.79
N ASP A 134 -2.04 -12.91 -1.50
CA ASP A 134 -1.56 -14.30 -1.39
C ASP A 134 -0.17 -14.42 -0.73
N LEU A 135 0.36 -13.32 -0.20
CA LEU A 135 1.64 -13.28 0.51
C LEU A 135 2.78 -13.83 -0.35
N ASP A 136 2.79 -13.55 -1.64
CA ASP A 136 3.90 -13.93 -2.50
C ASP A 136 5.22 -13.25 -2.11
N CYS A 137 5.12 -12.08 -1.47
CA CYS A 137 6.23 -11.37 -0.84
C CYS A 137 6.88 -12.17 0.30
N LEU A 138 6.16 -13.16 0.85
CA LEU A 138 6.60 -14.09 1.88
C LEU A 138 7.01 -15.44 1.26
N TYR A 139 6.07 -16.11 0.60
CA TYR A 139 6.22 -17.49 0.12
C TYR A 139 7.04 -17.62 -1.16
N GLY A 140 7.19 -16.54 -1.93
CA GLY A 140 7.84 -16.56 -3.23
C GLY A 140 7.18 -17.58 -4.17
N ARG A 141 7.96 -18.57 -4.60
CA ARG A 141 7.52 -19.73 -5.41
C ARG A 141 7.45 -21.04 -4.60
N GLY A 142 7.61 -20.96 -3.28
CA GLY A 142 7.56 -22.12 -2.38
C GLY A 142 8.92 -22.78 -2.13
N PRO A 143 8.98 -23.72 -1.16
CA PRO A 143 10.22 -24.32 -0.67
C PRO A 143 10.95 -25.20 -1.69
N ALA A 144 10.25 -25.75 -2.68
CA ALA A 144 10.87 -26.54 -3.75
C ALA A 144 11.63 -25.66 -4.76
N ASP A 145 11.04 -24.54 -5.17
CA ASP A 145 11.61 -23.63 -6.17
C ASP A 145 12.64 -22.66 -5.56
N GLN A 146 12.44 -22.25 -4.30
CA GLN A 146 13.27 -21.27 -3.60
C GLN A 146 13.64 -21.76 -2.19
N PRO A 147 14.36 -22.89 -2.07
CA PRO A 147 14.68 -23.49 -0.77
C PRO A 147 15.51 -22.58 0.15
N TYR A 148 16.24 -21.61 -0.41
CA TYR A 148 17.04 -20.64 0.35
C TYR A 148 16.21 -19.65 1.20
N LEU A 149 14.89 -19.59 1.00
CA LEU A 149 13.99 -18.81 1.86
C LEU A 149 13.54 -19.61 3.11
N TYR A 150 13.79 -20.93 3.14
CA TYR A 150 13.25 -21.86 4.11
C TYR A 150 14.36 -22.52 4.93
N ASP A 151 14.02 -22.97 6.13
CA ASP A 151 14.93 -23.68 7.02
C ASP A 151 15.12 -25.13 6.50
N ALA A 152 16.36 -25.47 6.10
CA ALA A 152 16.69 -26.78 5.56
C ALA A 152 16.59 -27.91 6.61
N GLU A 153 16.73 -27.59 7.89
CA GLU A 153 16.64 -28.56 8.99
C GLU A 153 15.20 -28.76 9.47
N ARG A 154 14.33 -27.78 9.20
CA ARG A 154 12.91 -27.78 9.62
C ARG A 154 12.00 -27.53 8.41
N PRO A 155 11.59 -28.60 7.69
CA PRO A 155 10.81 -28.49 6.47
C PRO A 155 9.58 -27.60 6.61
N GLY A 156 9.37 -26.72 5.63
CA GLY A 156 8.24 -25.79 5.58
C GLY A 156 8.42 -24.51 6.41
N ARG A 157 9.30 -24.49 7.41
CA ARG A 157 9.58 -23.25 8.15
C ARG A 157 10.36 -22.26 7.29
N PHE A 158 10.07 -20.99 7.47
CA PHE A 158 10.92 -19.92 6.96
C PHE A 158 12.22 -19.83 7.73
N LEU A 159 13.29 -19.51 7.00
CA LEU A 159 14.58 -19.18 7.57
C LEU A 159 14.49 -17.82 8.28
N ILE A 160 14.98 -17.77 9.52
CA ILE A 160 15.02 -16.55 10.34
C ILE A 160 16.48 -16.17 10.59
N GLY A 161 16.82 -14.91 10.30
CA GLY A 161 18.14 -14.37 10.57
C GLY A 161 18.32 -13.99 12.04
N ARG A 162 19.58 -13.98 12.50
CA ARG A 162 19.96 -13.42 13.80
C ARG A 162 21.21 -12.58 13.65
N HIS A 163 21.23 -11.43 14.32
CA HIS A 163 22.41 -10.58 14.43
C HIS A 163 22.48 -10.01 15.84
N ASP A 164 23.64 -10.13 16.51
CA ASP A 164 23.83 -9.72 17.91
C ASP A 164 22.70 -10.21 18.85
N ASP A 165 22.42 -11.52 18.77
CA ASP A 165 21.37 -12.25 19.49
C ASP A 165 19.92 -11.79 19.25
N GLN A 166 19.69 -10.77 18.42
CA GLN A 166 18.36 -10.30 18.02
C GLN A 166 17.88 -10.95 16.73
N PHE A 167 16.56 -11.09 16.57
CA PHE A 167 15.98 -11.56 15.32
C PHE A 167 16.05 -10.46 14.25
N ASP A 168 16.48 -10.85 13.06
CA ASP A 168 16.47 -10.01 11.85
C ASP A 168 16.00 -10.89 10.67
N LEU A 169 15.80 -10.27 9.50
CA LEU A 169 15.65 -11.01 8.27
C LEU A 169 16.91 -11.85 7.99
N PRO A 170 16.77 -13.05 7.39
CA PRO A 170 17.93 -13.79 6.90
C PRO A 170 18.65 -12.95 5.83
N ARG A 171 19.97 -12.84 5.93
CA ARG A 171 20.80 -12.02 5.02
C ARG A 171 21.95 -12.84 4.45
N ASN A 172 22.36 -12.54 3.22
CA ASN A 172 23.57 -13.11 2.63
C ASN A 172 24.84 -12.42 3.16
N GLU A 173 26.02 -12.86 2.70
CA GLU A 173 27.32 -12.27 3.09
C GLU A 173 27.46 -10.77 2.73
N GLN A 174 26.64 -10.29 1.78
CA GLN A 174 26.56 -8.88 1.37
C GLN A 174 25.42 -8.14 2.07
N GLN A 175 24.89 -8.69 3.17
CA GLN A 175 23.84 -8.11 4.00
C GLN A 175 22.48 -7.91 3.31
N THR A 176 22.29 -8.48 2.12
CA THR A 176 21.02 -8.41 1.38
C THR A 176 20.02 -9.36 1.99
N ALA A 177 18.82 -8.87 2.32
CA ALA A 177 17.75 -9.70 2.85
C ALA A 177 17.29 -10.77 1.85
N LEU A 178 17.15 -12.00 2.34
CA LEU A 178 16.67 -13.18 1.61
C LEU A 178 15.16 -13.32 1.83
N ILE A 179 14.38 -12.53 1.09
CA ILE A 179 12.92 -12.44 1.22
C ILE A 179 12.26 -12.47 -0.17
N GLY A 180 10.96 -12.79 -0.23
CA GLY A 180 10.22 -12.92 -1.49
C GLY A 180 10.10 -11.62 -2.28
N ASP A 181 9.83 -10.50 -1.59
CA ASP A 181 9.87 -9.15 -2.17
C ASP A 181 10.93 -8.29 -1.47
N PRO A 182 12.01 -7.88 -2.16
CA PRO A 182 13.08 -7.08 -1.55
C PRO A 182 12.62 -5.70 -1.06
N ARG A 183 11.48 -5.16 -1.53
CA ARG A 183 10.93 -3.88 -1.05
C ARG A 183 10.52 -3.93 0.41
N ASN A 184 10.26 -5.13 0.95
CA ASN A 184 9.97 -5.31 2.38
C ASN A 184 11.20 -5.11 3.28
N ASP A 185 12.39 -4.81 2.74
CA ASP A 185 13.58 -4.38 3.50
C ASP A 185 13.88 -2.87 3.37
N GLU A 186 12.96 -2.06 2.82
CA GLU A 186 13.21 -0.64 2.53
C GLU A 186 13.37 0.24 3.77
N ASN A 187 12.66 -0.07 4.83
CA ASN A 187 12.78 0.57 6.13
C ASN A 187 12.63 -0.48 7.23
N ILE A 188 13.22 -0.19 8.39
CA ILE A 188 13.29 -1.13 9.51
C ILE A 188 11.89 -1.53 10.00
N ILE A 189 10.89 -0.65 9.94
CA ILE A 189 9.55 -0.98 10.43
C ILE A 189 8.89 -2.03 9.51
N VAL A 190 9.03 -1.88 8.19
CA VAL A 190 8.52 -2.89 7.24
C VAL A 190 9.34 -4.17 7.29
N SER A 191 10.67 -4.11 7.48
CA SER A 191 11.49 -5.32 7.59
C SER A 191 11.15 -6.13 8.83
N GLN A 192 10.86 -5.47 9.96
CA GLN A 192 10.39 -6.12 11.17
C GLN A 192 8.95 -6.64 11.03
N LEU A 193 8.10 -5.99 10.22
CA LEU A 193 6.77 -6.50 9.88
C LEU A 193 6.86 -7.77 9.01
N GLN A 194 7.75 -7.79 8.01
CA GLN A 194 8.08 -8.98 7.22
C GLN A 194 8.57 -10.11 8.12
N LEU A 195 9.48 -9.82 9.07
CA LEU A 195 9.94 -10.78 10.07
C LEU A 195 8.78 -11.32 10.92
N THR A 196 7.87 -10.44 11.36
CA THR A 196 6.67 -10.84 12.12
C THR A 196 5.82 -11.83 11.30
N MET A 197 5.64 -11.61 10.01
CA MET A 197 4.89 -12.53 9.13
C MET A 197 5.61 -13.88 8.91
N LEU A 198 6.95 -13.88 8.79
CA LEU A 198 7.75 -15.12 8.75
C LEU A 198 7.57 -15.93 10.05
N LEU A 199 7.64 -15.25 11.20
CA LEU A 199 7.45 -15.86 12.52
C LEU A 199 6.01 -16.34 12.72
N PHE A 200 5.01 -15.60 12.21
CA PHE A 200 3.61 -16.01 12.25
C PHE A 200 3.37 -17.31 11.49
N HIS A 201 3.91 -17.44 10.27
CA HIS A 201 3.83 -18.70 9.53
C HIS A 201 4.48 -19.86 10.32
N ASN A 202 5.69 -19.64 10.85
CA ASN A 202 6.39 -20.67 11.62
C ASN A 202 5.60 -21.10 12.86
N ALA A 203 4.98 -20.16 13.57
CA ALA A 203 4.14 -20.44 14.73
C ALA A 203 2.84 -21.18 14.38
N VAL A 204 2.24 -20.89 13.21
CA VAL A 204 1.06 -21.62 12.72
C VAL A 204 1.45 -23.04 12.32
N LEU A 205 2.58 -23.21 11.63
CA LEU A 205 3.10 -24.52 11.23
C LEU A 205 3.39 -25.42 12.44
N ASP A 206 3.90 -24.85 13.53
CA ASP A 206 4.14 -25.56 14.79
C ASP A 206 2.88 -26.14 15.43
N ARG A 207 1.72 -25.60 15.05
CA ARG A 207 0.40 -26.03 15.52
C ARG A 207 -0.39 -26.76 14.44
N ALA A 208 0.22 -27.12 13.31
CA ALA A 208 -0.47 -27.71 12.17
C ALA A 208 -1.21 -29.01 12.53
N GLU A 209 -0.65 -29.84 13.42
CA GLU A 209 -1.32 -31.05 13.91
C GLU A 209 -2.64 -30.75 14.64
N GLU A 210 -2.62 -29.79 15.57
CA GLU A 210 -3.80 -29.33 16.32
C GLU A 210 -4.83 -28.71 15.38
N LEU A 211 -4.38 -27.83 14.48
CA LEU A 211 -5.24 -27.09 13.56
C LEU A 211 -5.90 -28.00 12.54
N ARG A 212 -5.20 -29.02 12.04
CA ARG A 212 -5.74 -30.00 11.07
C ARG A 212 -7.00 -30.67 11.60
N ALA A 213 -7.08 -30.95 12.90
CA ALA A 213 -8.25 -31.60 13.50
C ALA A 213 -9.51 -30.73 13.47
N ALA A 214 -9.36 -29.40 13.36
CA ALA A 214 -10.46 -28.44 13.29
C ALA A 214 -10.88 -28.12 11.84
N GLU A 215 -10.11 -28.53 10.83
CA GLU A 215 -10.39 -28.18 9.44
C GLU A 215 -11.40 -29.14 8.80
N PRO A 216 -12.35 -28.62 8.00
CA PRO A 216 -13.39 -29.43 7.36
C PRO A 216 -12.87 -30.30 6.22
N ALA A 217 -11.73 -29.94 5.62
CA ALA A 217 -11.12 -30.65 4.51
C ALA A 217 -9.62 -30.84 4.74
N PRO A 218 -9.06 -32.02 4.38
CA PRO A 218 -7.63 -32.27 4.51
C PRO A 218 -6.85 -31.49 3.45
N GLU A 219 -5.70 -30.97 3.87
CA GLU A 219 -4.69 -30.40 2.99
C GLU A 219 -3.60 -31.43 2.68
N PRO A 220 -2.86 -31.30 1.55
CA PRO A 220 -1.85 -32.27 1.15
C PRO A 220 -0.72 -32.47 2.17
N ASP A 221 -0.33 -31.38 2.85
CA ASP A 221 0.74 -31.35 3.83
C ASP A 221 0.56 -30.20 4.84
N ASP A 222 1.35 -30.22 5.92
CA ASP A 222 1.31 -29.19 6.97
C ASP A 222 1.65 -27.79 6.45
N PHE A 223 2.51 -27.69 5.44
CA PHE A 223 2.91 -26.42 4.85
C PHE A 223 1.75 -25.76 4.12
N THR A 224 1.02 -26.52 3.30
CA THR A 224 -0.14 -26.06 2.54
C THR A 224 -1.26 -25.65 3.49
N LEU A 225 -1.47 -26.41 4.57
CA LEU A 225 -2.38 -26.05 5.66
C LEU A 225 -2.01 -24.73 6.32
N ALA A 226 -0.77 -24.61 6.80
CA ALA A 226 -0.28 -23.40 7.45
C ALA A 226 -0.35 -22.19 6.51
N GLN A 227 0.02 -22.37 5.24
CA GLN A 227 -0.07 -21.33 4.22
C GLN A 227 -1.52 -20.85 4.02
N ARG A 228 -2.50 -21.76 3.90
CA ARG A 228 -3.92 -21.36 3.79
C ARG A 228 -4.39 -20.60 5.02
N ILE A 229 -4.12 -21.12 6.22
CA ILE A 229 -4.52 -20.48 7.48
C ILE A 229 -3.93 -19.08 7.60
N VAL A 230 -2.62 -18.94 7.36
CA VAL A 230 -1.93 -17.64 7.39
C VAL A 230 -2.53 -16.67 6.38
N ARG A 231 -2.75 -17.11 5.13
CA ARG A 231 -3.35 -16.28 4.08
C ARG A 231 -4.74 -15.80 4.45
N TRP A 232 -5.62 -16.69 4.91
CA TRP A 232 -7.00 -16.32 5.24
C TRP A 232 -7.06 -15.37 6.44
N HIS A 233 -6.23 -15.58 7.47
CA HIS A 233 -6.13 -14.64 8.59
C HIS A 233 -5.54 -13.29 8.17
N TYR A 234 -4.52 -13.27 7.30
CA TYR A 234 -3.99 -12.03 6.74
C TYR A 234 -5.04 -11.29 5.90
N GLN A 235 -5.75 -11.99 4.99
CA GLN A 235 -6.84 -11.42 4.20
C GLN A 235 -7.94 -10.84 5.08
N TRP A 236 -8.25 -11.49 6.21
CA TRP A 236 -9.17 -10.97 7.21
C TRP A 236 -8.66 -9.68 7.86
N VAL A 237 -7.38 -9.64 8.29
CA VAL A 237 -6.74 -8.42 8.81
C VAL A 237 -6.79 -7.30 7.77
N VAL A 238 -6.51 -7.60 6.50
CA VAL A 238 -6.56 -6.64 5.40
C VAL A 238 -7.95 -5.98 5.28
N VAL A 239 -9.03 -6.74 5.40
CA VAL A 239 -10.40 -6.24 5.21
C VAL A 239 -11.01 -5.67 6.50
N HIS A 240 -11.00 -6.45 7.58
CA HIS A 240 -11.79 -6.15 8.78
C HIS A 240 -11.04 -5.34 9.84
N ASP A 241 -9.71 -5.23 9.71
CA ASP A 241 -8.90 -4.39 10.60
C ASP A 241 -8.31 -3.20 9.83
N PHE A 242 -7.50 -3.43 8.79
CA PHE A 242 -6.88 -2.36 8.01
C PHE A 242 -7.92 -1.57 7.20
N LEU A 243 -8.59 -2.20 6.22
CA LEU A 243 -9.47 -1.49 5.29
C LEU A 243 -10.61 -0.79 6.02
N ARG A 244 -11.26 -1.45 6.98
CA ARG A 244 -12.31 -0.85 7.83
C ARG A 244 -11.88 0.48 8.47
N ARG A 245 -10.66 0.57 9.00
CA ARG A 245 -10.11 1.82 9.58
C ARG A 245 -9.85 2.87 8.51
N ILE A 246 -9.33 2.45 7.36
CA ILE A 246 -8.91 3.35 6.29
C ILE A 246 -10.09 3.97 5.54
N VAL A 247 -11.15 3.22 5.24
CA VAL A 247 -12.28 3.71 4.41
C VAL A 247 -13.51 4.09 5.22
N GLY A 248 -13.53 3.74 6.51
CA GLY A 248 -14.69 3.90 7.37
C GLY A 248 -15.71 2.76 7.20
N GLU A 249 -16.49 2.52 8.26
CA GLU A 249 -17.44 1.41 8.34
C GLU A 249 -18.54 1.51 7.27
N GLU A 250 -19.11 2.70 7.05
CA GLU A 250 -20.15 2.93 6.05
C GLU A 250 -19.69 2.54 4.63
N THR A 251 -18.48 2.97 4.24
CA THR A 251 -17.92 2.65 2.93
C THR A 251 -17.65 1.15 2.78
N LEU A 252 -17.12 0.50 3.83
CA LEU A 252 -16.86 -0.93 3.80
C LEU A 252 -18.16 -1.74 3.67
N ASP A 253 -19.16 -1.42 4.49
CA ASP A 253 -20.46 -2.11 4.48
C ASP A 253 -21.21 -1.92 3.16
N ALA A 254 -21.01 -0.78 2.48
CA ALA A 254 -21.57 -0.53 1.16
C ALA A 254 -20.99 -1.47 0.08
N VAL A 255 -19.74 -1.91 0.23
CA VAL A 255 -18.98 -2.71 -0.75
C VAL A 255 -18.89 -4.18 -0.38
N LEU A 256 -18.96 -4.53 0.91
CA LEU A 256 -18.92 -5.89 1.45
C LEU A 256 -20.10 -6.10 2.39
N ARG A 257 -21.19 -6.67 1.87
CA ARG A 257 -22.42 -6.87 2.64
C ARG A 257 -22.43 -8.23 3.31
N ARG A 258 -23.00 -8.29 4.51
CA ARG A 258 -23.26 -9.55 5.22
C ARG A 258 -24.74 -9.89 5.19
N GLU A 259 -25.13 -10.78 4.27
CA GLU A 259 -26.52 -11.15 4.04
C GLU A 259 -26.69 -12.64 3.71
N PRO A 260 -27.85 -13.27 4.01
CA PRO A 260 -28.13 -14.62 3.56
C PRO A 260 -28.21 -14.71 2.03
N ARG A 261 -27.59 -15.74 1.43
CA ARG A 261 -27.72 -16.01 -0.01
C ARG A 261 -29.07 -16.59 -0.42
N VAL A 262 -29.77 -17.20 0.54
CA VAL A 262 -31.10 -17.81 0.36
C VAL A 262 -32.00 -17.41 1.53
N PRO A 263 -33.34 -17.38 1.33
CA PRO A 263 -34.27 -17.15 2.44
C PRO A 263 -34.04 -18.14 3.59
N GLY A 264 -33.84 -17.62 4.81
CA GLY A 264 -33.57 -18.42 6.01
C GLY A 264 -32.14 -18.97 6.14
N GLY A 265 -31.23 -18.66 5.20
CA GLY A 265 -29.83 -19.07 5.28
C GLY A 265 -29.01 -18.29 6.32
N ARG A 266 -27.83 -18.81 6.67
CA ARG A 266 -26.85 -18.07 7.47
C ARG A 266 -26.33 -16.84 6.68
N PRO A 267 -26.13 -15.67 7.32
CA PRO A 267 -25.49 -14.54 6.66
C PRO A 267 -24.06 -14.89 6.24
N VAL A 268 -23.68 -14.50 5.03
CA VAL A 268 -22.33 -14.65 4.50
C VAL A 268 -21.88 -13.33 3.89
N GLU A 269 -20.58 -13.18 3.72
CA GLU A 269 -20.03 -11.99 3.07
C GLU A 269 -20.20 -12.04 1.56
N LYS A 270 -20.52 -10.87 1.00
CA LYS A 270 -20.81 -10.70 -0.41
C LYS A 270 -20.23 -9.37 -0.89
N ALA A 271 -19.23 -9.48 -1.76
CA ALA A 271 -18.69 -8.36 -2.51
C ALA A 271 -19.76 -7.79 -3.46
N VAL A 272 -19.94 -6.47 -3.42
CA VAL A 272 -20.87 -5.73 -4.27
C VAL A 272 -20.21 -4.48 -4.89
N PRO A 273 -19.09 -4.62 -5.62
CA PRO A 273 -18.45 -3.49 -6.27
C PRO A 273 -19.35 -2.91 -7.38
N GLU A 274 -19.44 -1.59 -7.47
CA GLU A 274 -20.24 -0.89 -8.48
C GLU A 274 -19.37 -0.40 -9.65
N PHE A 275 -18.18 0.11 -9.37
CA PHE A 275 -17.28 0.78 -10.31
C PHE A 275 -16.10 -0.11 -10.74
N PHE A 276 -15.52 -0.88 -9.83
CA PHE A 276 -14.44 -1.81 -10.13
C PHE A 276 -14.99 -3.07 -10.80
N ARG A 277 -14.88 -3.12 -12.13
CA ARG A 277 -15.31 -4.26 -12.94
C ARG A 277 -14.20 -4.66 -13.90
N TRP A 278 -14.04 -5.95 -14.08
CA TRP A 278 -13.14 -6.55 -15.07
C TRP A 278 -13.92 -7.51 -15.97
N ARG A 279 -13.37 -7.81 -17.16
CA ARG A 279 -14.01 -8.76 -18.10
C ARG A 279 -13.36 -10.13 -18.11
N ARG A 280 -12.03 -10.19 -18.06
CA ARG A 280 -11.27 -11.43 -18.19
C ARG A 280 -10.53 -11.78 -16.91
N ALA A 281 -9.72 -10.85 -16.42
CA ALA A 281 -8.94 -11.01 -15.21
C ALA A 281 -8.95 -9.68 -14.44
N PRO A 282 -8.94 -9.73 -13.10
CA PRO A 282 -8.83 -8.51 -12.32
C PRO A 282 -7.45 -7.86 -12.55
N PHE A 283 -7.40 -6.55 -12.35
CA PHE A 283 -6.24 -5.70 -12.60
C PHE A 283 -6.12 -4.64 -11.50
N ILE A 284 -5.00 -3.93 -11.44
CA ILE A 284 -4.81 -2.80 -10.52
C ILE A 284 -5.19 -1.49 -11.24
N PRO A 285 -6.24 -0.76 -10.83
CA PRO A 285 -6.58 0.52 -11.45
C PRO A 285 -5.52 1.59 -11.19
N VAL A 286 -5.26 2.46 -12.18
CA VAL A 286 -4.36 3.62 -11.99
C VAL A 286 -4.94 4.65 -11.03
N GLU A 287 -6.27 4.76 -10.95
CA GLU A 287 -6.95 5.62 -9.98
C GLU A 287 -6.69 5.14 -8.55
N PHE A 288 -6.48 3.83 -8.37
CA PHE A 288 -6.06 3.22 -7.11
C PHE A 288 -4.56 3.42 -6.86
N SER A 289 -3.68 2.91 -7.72
CA SER A 289 -2.22 2.86 -7.47
C SER A 289 -1.50 4.21 -7.68
N GLY A 290 -2.05 5.05 -8.56
CA GLY A 290 -1.52 6.38 -8.88
C GLY A 290 -2.09 7.50 -8.01
N ALA A 291 -3.20 7.26 -7.31
CA ALA A 291 -3.85 8.29 -6.50
C ALA A 291 -4.43 7.78 -5.19
N ALA A 292 -5.55 7.04 -5.20
CA ALA A 292 -6.32 6.78 -3.98
C ALA A 292 -5.50 6.07 -2.91
N TYR A 293 -4.76 5.01 -3.24
CA TYR A 293 -3.95 4.24 -2.29
C TYR A 293 -2.64 4.96 -1.86
N ARG A 294 -2.32 6.11 -2.48
CA ARG A 294 -1.21 6.97 -2.04
C ARG A 294 -1.57 7.85 -0.84
N PHE A 295 -2.75 7.66 -0.24
CA PHE A 295 -3.11 8.30 1.03
C PHE A 295 -2.11 7.97 2.14
N GLY A 296 -1.48 6.80 2.10
CA GLY A 296 -0.54 6.35 3.11
C GLY A 296 0.63 7.31 3.35
N HIS A 297 1.02 8.11 2.36
CA HIS A 297 2.06 9.13 2.51
C HIS A 297 1.69 10.26 3.48
N SER A 298 0.38 10.52 3.66
CA SER A 298 -0.13 11.51 4.61
C SER A 298 -0.16 10.94 6.03
N LEU A 299 -0.28 9.61 6.20
CA LEU A 299 -0.23 8.95 7.52
C LEU A 299 1.16 8.90 8.16
N VAL A 300 2.22 9.21 7.40
CA VAL A 300 3.62 9.11 7.87
C VAL A 300 3.95 10.22 8.85
N ARG A 301 4.62 9.87 9.96
CA ARG A 301 5.15 10.82 10.93
C ARG A 301 6.56 11.25 10.52
N ALA A 302 6.95 12.47 10.92
CA ALA A 302 8.30 12.95 10.69
C ALA A 302 9.37 12.10 11.43
N ARG A 303 9.03 11.56 12.61
CA ARG A 303 9.94 10.76 13.44
C ARG A 303 9.16 9.67 14.19
N TYR A 304 9.83 8.55 14.44
CA TYR A 304 9.29 7.41 15.17
C TYR A 304 10.23 7.01 16.30
N LYS A 305 9.66 6.84 17.50
CA LYS A 305 10.31 6.12 18.59
C LYS A 305 9.84 4.67 18.52
N PHE A 306 10.66 3.77 17.97
CA PHE A 306 10.22 2.40 17.67
C PHE A 306 10.55 1.39 18.77
N ASN A 307 11.39 1.74 19.75
CA ASN A 307 11.57 1.01 21.00
C ASN A 307 11.98 1.95 22.16
N THR A 308 12.25 1.40 23.35
CA THR A 308 12.55 2.17 24.57
C THR A 308 13.89 2.88 24.50
N THR A 309 14.88 2.23 23.90
CA THR A 309 16.30 2.61 23.92
C THR A 309 16.69 3.59 22.81
N VAL A 310 16.08 3.46 21.63
CA VAL A 310 16.43 4.28 20.47
C VAL A 310 15.66 5.61 20.50
N PRO A 311 16.34 6.76 20.27
CA PRO A 311 15.64 8.05 20.17
C PRO A 311 14.63 8.06 19.02
N ALA A 312 13.73 9.05 19.01
CA ALA A 312 12.83 9.21 17.87
C ALA A 312 13.65 9.57 16.63
N LEU A 313 13.60 8.76 15.57
CA LEU A 313 14.37 8.94 14.33
C LEU A 313 13.44 9.11 13.11
N PRO A 314 13.85 9.86 12.07
CA PRO A 314 13.13 9.91 10.81
C PRO A 314 13.27 8.59 10.03
N ILE A 315 12.37 8.36 9.07
CA ILE A 315 12.49 7.20 8.17
C ILE A 315 13.68 7.37 7.24
N PHE A 316 13.80 8.54 6.61
CA PHE A 316 14.90 8.88 5.72
C PHE A 316 15.54 10.19 6.16
N THR A 317 16.82 10.35 5.86
CA THR A 317 17.48 11.65 5.83
C THR A 317 17.74 12.06 4.37
N PRO A 318 17.97 13.34 4.08
CA PRO A 318 18.26 13.80 2.72
C PRO A 318 19.60 13.31 2.17
N GLU A 319 20.55 12.95 3.05
CA GLU A 319 21.86 12.46 2.64
C GLU A 319 21.76 11.07 1.97
N PRO A 320 22.63 10.76 0.99
CA PRO A 320 22.73 9.42 0.43
C PRO A 320 22.92 8.37 1.53
N ILE A 321 22.22 7.24 1.43
CA ILE A 321 22.22 6.18 2.46
C ILE A 321 23.64 5.66 2.74
N ALA A 322 24.50 5.61 1.73
CA ALA A 322 25.89 5.18 1.89
C ALA A 322 26.78 6.18 2.65
N GLN A 323 26.30 7.42 2.85
CA GLN A 323 27.03 8.53 3.47
C GLN A 323 26.39 8.99 4.77
N SER A 324 25.15 8.61 5.04
CA SER A 324 24.44 8.90 6.30
C SER A 324 24.95 8.00 7.43
N ASP A 325 24.95 8.54 8.66
CA ASP A 325 25.13 7.72 9.85
C ASP A 325 23.96 6.72 9.92
N PRO A 326 24.21 5.39 9.89
CA PRO A 326 23.14 4.43 9.94
C PRO A 326 22.28 4.56 11.21
N LEU A 327 22.82 5.08 12.32
CA LEU A 327 22.08 5.27 13.55
C LEU A 327 21.21 6.54 13.57
N SER A 328 21.20 7.32 12.49
CA SER A 328 20.46 8.59 12.39
C SER A 328 19.09 8.49 11.71
N HIS A 329 18.74 7.34 11.11
CA HIS A 329 17.48 7.10 10.41
C HIS A 329 17.02 5.64 10.47
N LEU A 330 15.77 5.38 10.06
CA LEU A 330 15.15 4.06 10.03
C LEU A 330 15.12 3.40 8.65
N GLY A 331 15.75 3.99 7.64
CA GLY A 331 15.98 3.35 6.33
C GLY A 331 16.65 1.98 6.46
N GLY A 332 16.25 1.05 5.59
CA GLY A 332 16.62 -0.36 5.63
C GLY A 332 17.76 -0.71 4.67
N PHE A 333 17.65 -1.87 4.02
CA PHE A 333 18.70 -2.51 3.19
C PHE A 333 20.02 -2.73 3.92
N ARG A 334 19.94 -3.01 5.22
CA ARG A 334 21.08 -3.18 6.11
C ARG A 334 20.71 -4.09 7.26
N ILE A 335 21.73 -4.67 7.88
CA ILE A 335 21.58 -5.39 9.15
C ILE A 335 20.91 -4.48 10.19
N LEU A 336 19.98 -5.06 10.95
CA LEU A 336 19.38 -4.36 12.09
C LEU A 336 20.47 -3.99 13.12
N PRO A 337 20.65 -2.71 13.47
CA PRO A 337 21.64 -2.35 14.48
C PRO A 337 21.34 -3.03 15.84
N PRO A 338 22.36 -3.26 16.68
CA PRO A 338 22.13 -3.79 18.02
C PRO A 338 21.14 -2.93 18.79
N VAL A 339 20.23 -3.55 19.53
CA VAL A 339 19.19 -2.93 20.38
C VAL A 339 18.10 -2.20 19.58
N TRP A 340 18.02 -2.45 18.27
CA TRP A 340 17.01 -1.88 17.38
C TRP A 340 15.87 -2.87 17.07
N GLN A 341 15.68 -3.92 17.88
CA GLN A 341 14.45 -4.70 17.79
C GLN A 341 13.22 -3.81 18.06
N ILE A 342 12.15 -4.02 17.29
CA ILE A 342 10.92 -3.23 17.42
C ILE A 342 10.11 -3.59 18.66
N GLU A 343 9.48 -2.58 19.28
CA GLU A 343 8.45 -2.76 20.31
C GLU A 343 7.07 -2.46 19.69
N TRP A 344 6.37 -3.51 19.28
CA TRP A 344 5.07 -3.39 18.64
C TRP A 344 3.99 -2.68 19.47
N PRO A 345 3.98 -2.70 20.82
CA PRO A 345 3.03 -1.91 21.61
C PRO A 345 3.07 -0.40 21.36
N ARG A 346 4.13 0.12 20.71
CA ARG A 346 4.20 1.53 20.27
C ARG A 346 3.43 1.80 18.97
N PHE A 347 3.14 0.76 18.19
CA PHE A 347 2.55 0.86 16.84
C PHE A 347 1.15 0.26 16.75
N PHE A 348 0.82 -0.70 17.60
CA PHE A 348 -0.45 -1.42 17.62
C PHE A 348 -1.02 -1.50 19.03
N PRO A 349 -2.36 -1.55 19.18
CA PRO A 349 -3.03 -1.66 20.47
C PRO A 349 -2.86 -3.07 21.03
N LEU A 350 -1.76 -3.30 21.75
CA LEU A 350 -1.32 -4.61 22.25
C LEU A 350 -1.48 -4.76 23.76
N GLU A 351 -1.43 -3.66 24.51
CA GLU A 351 -1.43 -3.63 25.98
C GLU A 351 -2.59 -2.78 26.49
N GLU A 352 -3.28 -3.25 27.52
CA GLU A 352 -4.34 -2.48 28.17
C GLU A 352 -3.73 -1.28 28.92
N GLY A 353 -4.25 -0.07 28.67
CA GLY A 353 -3.76 1.16 29.30
C GLY A 353 -2.53 1.80 28.66
N ARG A 354 -1.96 1.21 27.59
CA ARG A 354 -0.91 1.82 26.78
C ARG A 354 -1.44 2.08 25.36
N GLU A 355 -1.67 3.35 25.07
CA GLU A 355 -2.07 3.75 23.72
C GLU A 355 -0.87 3.73 22.76
N PRO A 356 -1.02 3.14 21.56
CA PRO A 356 0.00 3.22 20.53
C PRO A 356 0.14 4.66 20.02
N VAL A 357 1.29 4.98 19.44
CA VAL A 357 1.50 6.26 18.77
C VAL A 357 0.52 6.36 17.60
N PRO A 358 -0.27 7.45 17.46
CA PRO A 358 -1.17 7.61 16.34
C PRO A 358 -0.40 7.84 15.03
N ALA A 359 -0.99 7.49 13.89
CA ALA A 359 -0.57 7.96 12.59
C ALA A 359 -0.87 9.47 12.45
N ARG A 360 -0.36 10.11 11.40
CA ARG A 360 -0.86 11.43 10.98
C ARG A 360 -2.26 11.29 10.36
N ALA A 361 -3.04 12.37 10.36
CA ALA A 361 -4.33 12.45 9.70
C ALA A 361 -4.22 12.19 8.20
N VAL A 362 -5.30 11.73 7.57
CA VAL A 362 -5.41 11.68 6.11
C VAL A 362 -5.81 13.07 5.62
N ASP A 363 -4.83 13.88 5.29
CA ASP A 363 -5.00 15.27 4.91
C ASP A 363 -4.01 15.70 3.81
N THR A 364 -4.03 16.99 3.47
CA THR A 364 -3.17 17.55 2.44
C THR A 364 -1.74 17.88 2.90
N ARG A 365 -1.35 17.56 4.14
CA ARG A 365 -0.05 17.88 4.74
C ARG A 365 0.89 16.68 4.71
N ILE A 366 2.07 16.88 4.13
CA ILE A 366 3.09 15.85 3.96
C ILE A 366 4.35 16.26 4.72
N VAL A 367 4.83 15.35 5.57
CA VAL A 367 5.94 15.61 6.49
C VAL A 367 7.27 15.84 5.76
N PRO A 368 8.17 16.69 6.32
CA PRO A 368 9.44 17.06 5.67
C PRO A 368 10.33 15.90 5.19
N PRO A 369 10.47 14.76 5.92
CA PRO A 369 11.29 13.64 5.43
C PRO A 369 10.84 13.04 4.10
N LEU A 370 9.62 13.33 3.64
CA LEU A 370 9.12 12.89 2.33
C LEU A 370 9.23 13.98 1.24
N LEU A 371 9.65 15.19 1.61
CA LEU A 371 9.89 16.30 0.67
C LEU A 371 11.34 16.31 0.17
N GLU A 372 12.25 15.71 0.95
CA GLU A 372 13.69 15.68 0.68
C GLU A 372 14.20 14.24 0.75
N LEU A 373 13.72 13.39 -0.16
CA LEU A 373 14.15 11.99 -0.20
C LEU A 373 15.60 11.85 -0.68
N PRO A 374 16.35 10.86 -0.14
CA PRO A 374 17.71 10.59 -0.60
C PRO A 374 17.69 10.05 -2.05
N PRO A 375 18.80 10.21 -2.80
CA PRO A 375 18.86 9.82 -4.22
C PRO A 375 18.47 8.36 -4.50
N GLU A 376 18.78 7.44 -3.58
CA GLU A 376 18.46 6.02 -3.69
C GLU A 376 16.95 5.76 -3.60
N ALA A 377 16.22 6.55 -2.79
CA ALA A 377 14.77 6.51 -2.69
C ALA A 377 14.09 7.31 -3.82
N ALA A 378 14.77 8.35 -4.33
CA ALA A 378 14.25 9.23 -5.35
C ALA A 378 15.33 9.69 -6.36
N ALA A 379 15.49 8.96 -7.45
CA ALA A 379 16.26 9.46 -8.60
C ALA A 379 15.58 10.71 -9.19
N GLY A 380 16.31 11.83 -9.28
CA GLY A 380 15.86 13.09 -9.88
C GLY A 380 15.17 14.03 -8.88
N VAL A 381 13.85 14.15 -8.98
CA VAL A 381 13.06 15.03 -8.10
C VAL A 381 12.96 14.37 -6.72
N ALA A 382 13.48 15.04 -5.69
CA ALA A 382 13.50 14.54 -4.31
C ALA A 382 12.11 14.56 -3.63
N SER A 383 11.27 15.54 -3.96
CA SER A 383 9.93 15.67 -3.37
C SER A 383 8.99 14.56 -3.80
N LEU A 384 8.54 13.74 -2.84
CA LEU A 384 7.53 12.71 -3.08
C LEU A 384 6.22 13.30 -3.61
N VAL A 385 5.87 14.51 -3.15
CA VAL A 385 4.65 15.21 -3.54
C VAL A 385 4.68 15.55 -5.03
N GLU A 386 5.77 16.17 -5.49
CA GLU A 386 5.95 16.49 -6.91
C GLU A 386 5.96 15.23 -7.78
N ARG A 387 6.61 14.15 -7.31
CA ARG A 387 6.63 12.86 -8.01
C ARG A 387 5.23 12.27 -8.15
N ASN A 388 4.43 12.29 -7.08
CA ASN A 388 3.06 11.77 -7.08
C ASN A 388 2.15 12.56 -8.02
N LEU A 389 2.18 13.90 -7.93
CA LEU A 389 1.38 14.78 -8.80
C LEU A 389 1.79 14.63 -10.26
N THR A 390 3.10 14.66 -10.56
CA THR A 390 3.62 14.44 -11.91
C THR A 390 3.24 13.07 -12.45
N ARG A 391 3.30 12.03 -11.63
CA ARG A 391 2.89 10.68 -12.02
C ARG A 391 1.40 10.61 -12.34
N GLY A 392 0.56 11.24 -11.53
CA GLY A 392 -0.88 11.30 -11.80
C GLY A 392 -1.20 11.92 -13.16
N VAL A 393 -0.53 13.02 -13.51
CA VAL A 393 -0.68 13.66 -14.84
C VAL A 393 -0.16 12.76 -15.95
N ARG A 394 1.02 12.13 -15.79
CA ARG A 394 1.58 11.20 -16.78
C ARG A 394 0.73 9.95 -17.00
N LEU A 395 0.07 9.46 -15.96
CA LEU A 395 -0.90 8.36 -16.04
C LEU A 395 -2.24 8.81 -16.65
N GLY A 396 -2.41 10.10 -16.95
CA GLY A 396 -3.65 10.66 -17.45
C GLY A 396 -4.81 10.46 -16.48
N LEU A 397 -4.57 10.64 -15.18
CA LEU A 397 -5.62 10.56 -14.18
C LEU A 397 -6.62 11.72 -14.38
N PRO A 398 -7.93 11.48 -14.26
CA PRO A 398 -8.93 12.54 -14.26
C PRO A 398 -8.82 13.39 -12.99
N SER A 399 -9.51 14.53 -12.98
CA SER A 399 -9.66 15.32 -11.75
C SER A 399 -10.55 14.61 -10.74
N GLY A 400 -10.35 14.88 -9.45
CA GLY A 400 -11.19 14.33 -8.39
C GLY A 400 -12.67 14.68 -8.54
N GLN A 401 -12.98 15.91 -8.95
CA GLN A 401 -14.37 16.32 -9.22
C GLN A 401 -15.01 15.51 -10.35
N ALA A 402 -14.24 15.17 -11.40
CA ALA A 402 -14.74 14.35 -12.50
C ALA A 402 -15.02 12.90 -12.05
N VAL A 403 -14.19 12.35 -11.15
CA VAL A 403 -14.43 11.03 -10.55
C VAL A 403 -15.65 11.06 -9.63
N ALA A 404 -15.77 12.07 -8.76
CA ALA A 404 -16.95 12.27 -7.90
C ALA A 404 -18.24 12.31 -8.74
N GLY A 405 -18.27 13.14 -9.80
CA GLY A 405 -19.41 13.21 -10.70
C GLY A 405 -19.71 11.90 -11.43
N ALA A 406 -18.69 11.11 -11.78
CA ALA A 406 -18.87 9.78 -12.37
C ALA A 406 -19.45 8.75 -11.39
N MET A 407 -19.19 8.93 -10.09
CA MET A 407 -19.78 8.15 -9.02
C MET A 407 -21.19 8.65 -8.62
N GLY A 408 -21.64 9.78 -9.16
CA GLY A 408 -22.90 10.41 -8.77
C GLY A 408 -22.84 11.14 -7.42
N LEU A 409 -21.63 11.52 -6.98
CA LEU A 409 -21.38 12.25 -5.75
C LEU A 409 -21.26 13.76 -6.02
N ASP A 410 -21.65 14.58 -5.05
CA ASP A 410 -21.40 16.01 -5.09
C ASP A 410 -19.89 16.27 -4.92
N PRO A 411 -19.22 16.90 -5.90
CA PRO A 411 -17.80 17.19 -5.80
C PRO A 411 -17.55 18.29 -4.77
N LEU A 412 -16.39 18.26 -4.11
CA LEU A 412 -15.94 19.35 -3.24
C LEU A 412 -15.99 20.69 -3.98
N SER A 413 -16.44 21.73 -3.27
CA SER A 413 -16.49 23.08 -3.82
C SER A 413 -15.07 23.61 -4.07
N HIS A 414 -14.93 24.62 -4.94
CA HIS A 414 -13.62 25.26 -5.15
C HIS A 414 -13.04 25.87 -3.86
N ALA A 415 -13.92 26.37 -2.98
CA ALA A 415 -13.50 26.91 -1.69
C ALA A 415 -12.96 25.80 -0.78
N ASP A 416 -13.67 24.67 -0.70
CA ASP A 416 -13.23 23.51 0.09
C ASP A 416 -11.92 22.94 -0.45
N LEU A 417 -11.74 22.93 -1.77
CA LEU A 417 -10.53 22.42 -2.41
C LEU A 417 -9.27 23.25 -2.14
N GLY A 418 -9.37 24.52 -1.75
CA GLY A 418 -8.18 25.33 -1.43
C GLY A 418 -7.14 25.46 -2.55
N LEU A 419 -7.51 25.21 -3.81
CA LEU A 419 -6.59 25.25 -4.94
C LEU A 419 -6.19 26.69 -5.30
N PRO A 420 -4.94 26.91 -5.76
CA PRO A 420 -4.44 28.23 -6.14
C PRO A 420 -5.21 28.88 -7.30
N ARG A 421 -5.82 28.06 -8.16
CA ARG A 421 -6.59 28.48 -9.33
C ARG A 421 -7.85 27.65 -9.46
N ARG A 422 -8.88 28.23 -10.09
CA ARG A 422 -10.08 27.47 -10.50
C ARG A 422 -9.70 26.41 -11.52
N GLY A 423 -10.09 25.16 -11.27
CA GLY A 423 -9.75 24.04 -12.12
C GLY A 423 -10.04 22.70 -11.46
N GLY A 424 -9.67 21.62 -12.15
CA GLY A 424 -9.73 20.26 -11.61
C GLY A 424 -8.61 20.02 -10.61
N ALA A 425 -8.93 19.40 -9.47
CA ALA A 425 -7.96 18.94 -8.50
C ALA A 425 -7.32 17.62 -8.98
N PRO A 426 -5.98 17.45 -8.90
CA PRO A 426 -5.37 16.13 -9.05
C PRO A 426 -6.05 15.11 -8.15
N LEU A 427 -6.34 13.91 -8.68
CA LEU A 427 -7.11 12.91 -7.95
C LEU A 427 -6.51 12.57 -6.58
N TRP A 428 -5.19 12.46 -6.47
CA TRP A 428 -4.51 12.21 -5.18
C TRP A 428 -4.77 13.35 -4.18
N TYR A 429 -4.59 14.60 -4.60
CA TYR A 429 -4.87 15.77 -3.77
C TYR A 429 -6.34 15.82 -3.35
N TYR A 430 -7.26 15.56 -4.29
CA TYR A 430 -8.70 15.56 -4.01
C TYR A 430 -9.05 14.52 -2.94
N VAL A 431 -8.53 13.29 -3.04
CA VAL A 431 -8.80 12.22 -2.07
C VAL A 431 -8.33 12.61 -0.66
N LEU A 432 -7.16 13.24 -0.54
CA LEU A 432 -6.65 13.74 0.73
C LEU A 432 -7.51 14.89 1.28
N ARG A 433 -7.87 15.85 0.42
CA ARG A 433 -8.69 16.99 0.82
C ARG A 433 -10.12 16.59 1.18
N GLU A 434 -10.66 15.58 0.52
CA GLU A 434 -11.96 14.99 0.80
C GLU A 434 -11.99 14.32 2.18
N ALA A 435 -10.94 13.55 2.52
CA ALA A 435 -10.79 12.99 3.86
C ALA A 435 -10.70 14.09 4.93
N GLU A 436 -9.89 15.13 4.68
CA GLU A 436 -9.72 16.27 5.58
C GLU A 436 -11.05 16.99 5.85
N VAL A 437 -11.78 17.36 4.79
CA VAL A 437 -13.00 18.19 4.89
C VAL A 437 -14.21 17.40 5.38
N LEU A 438 -14.40 16.16 4.91
CA LEU A 438 -15.63 15.40 5.19
C LEU A 438 -15.51 14.44 6.37
N ALA A 439 -14.29 13.96 6.67
CA ALA A 439 -14.06 12.99 7.74
C ALA A 439 -13.15 13.53 8.88
N GLY A 440 -12.65 14.77 8.76
CA GLY A 440 -11.66 15.33 9.69
C GLY A 440 -10.33 14.56 9.64
N GLY A 441 -9.99 14.00 8.48
CA GLY A 441 -8.77 13.20 8.26
C GLY A 441 -8.73 11.86 9.00
N ARG A 442 -9.85 11.39 9.55
CA ARG A 442 -9.92 10.14 10.32
C ARG A 442 -9.91 8.88 9.45
N HIS A 443 -10.49 8.97 8.26
CA HIS A 443 -10.52 7.93 7.23
C HIS A 443 -10.69 8.60 5.86
N LEU A 444 -10.56 7.83 4.78
CA LEU A 444 -10.81 8.32 3.42
C LEU A 444 -12.25 8.78 3.24
N GLY A 445 -12.44 9.83 2.44
CA GLY A 445 -13.76 10.30 2.05
C GLY A 445 -14.43 9.43 0.98
N PRO A 446 -15.64 9.80 0.51
CA PRO A 446 -16.45 8.97 -0.39
C PRO A 446 -15.74 8.52 -1.66
N VAL A 447 -15.05 9.39 -2.39
CA VAL A 447 -14.34 9.02 -3.64
C VAL A 447 -13.14 8.13 -3.33
N GLY A 448 -12.27 8.58 -2.42
CA GLY A 448 -11.05 7.84 -2.08
C GLY A 448 -11.34 6.46 -1.48
N GLY A 449 -12.24 6.44 -0.50
CA GLY A 449 -12.66 5.24 0.20
C GLY A 449 -13.32 4.24 -0.74
N ARG A 450 -14.19 4.71 -1.65
CA ARG A 450 -14.85 3.83 -2.62
C ARG A 450 -13.87 3.16 -3.58
N ILE A 451 -12.90 3.90 -4.11
CA ILE A 451 -11.86 3.33 -4.99
C ILE A 451 -11.07 2.25 -4.24
N VAL A 452 -10.60 2.54 -3.02
CA VAL A 452 -9.78 1.60 -2.24
C VAL A 452 -10.59 0.37 -1.84
N ALA A 453 -11.80 0.55 -1.30
CA ALA A 453 -12.66 -0.54 -0.85
C ALA A 453 -13.05 -1.48 -1.99
N GLU A 454 -13.49 -0.94 -3.13
CA GLU A 454 -13.90 -1.78 -4.25
C GLU A 454 -12.74 -2.55 -4.88
N VAL A 455 -11.53 -1.96 -4.95
CA VAL A 455 -10.36 -2.69 -5.41
C VAL A 455 -10.02 -3.81 -4.45
N PHE A 456 -9.93 -3.55 -3.14
CA PHE A 456 -9.59 -4.58 -2.16
C PHE A 456 -10.60 -5.74 -2.17
N VAL A 457 -11.87 -5.41 -1.99
CA VAL A 457 -12.95 -6.41 -1.93
C VAL A 457 -13.12 -7.12 -3.28
N GLY A 458 -13.01 -6.39 -4.39
CA GLY A 458 -13.11 -6.97 -5.73
C GLY A 458 -11.97 -7.92 -6.06
N LEU A 459 -10.72 -7.57 -5.72
CA LEU A 459 -9.56 -8.44 -5.90
C LEU A 459 -9.67 -9.70 -5.03
N LEU A 460 -10.11 -9.55 -3.78
CA LEU A 460 -10.34 -10.67 -2.88
C LEU A 460 -11.44 -11.61 -3.40
N ALA A 461 -12.56 -11.07 -3.90
CA ALA A 461 -13.64 -11.84 -4.49
C ALA A 461 -13.29 -12.47 -5.85
N ALA A 462 -12.27 -11.97 -6.54
CA ALA A 462 -11.78 -12.53 -7.79
C ALA A 462 -10.76 -13.66 -7.58
N ASP A 463 -10.14 -13.74 -6.40
CA ASP A 463 -9.15 -14.75 -6.07
C ASP A 463 -9.85 -16.06 -5.67
N PRO A 464 -9.70 -17.16 -6.43
CA PRO A 464 -10.33 -18.44 -6.09
C PRO A 464 -9.74 -19.10 -4.84
N SER A 465 -8.62 -18.60 -4.30
CA SER A 465 -7.99 -19.11 -3.08
C SER A 465 -8.29 -18.27 -1.83
N SER A 466 -9.00 -17.15 -1.98
CA SER A 466 -9.35 -16.30 -0.84
C SER A 466 -10.43 -16.92 0.04
N TYR A 467 -10.47 -16.52 1.32
CA TYR A 467 -11.56 -16.92 2.21
C TYR A 467 -12.92 -16.49 1.63
N LEU A 468 -13.00 -15.27 1.09
CA LEU A 468 -14.27 -14.71 0.58
C LEU A 468 -14.84 -15.51 -0.60
N SER A 469 -13.97 -16.00 -1.49
CA SER A 469 -14.40 -16.83 -2.62
C SER A 469 -14.66 -18.28 -2.24
N THR A 470 -13.84 -18.83 -1.34
CA THR A 470 -13.85 -20.26 -0.99
C THR A 470 -14.92 -20.58 0.06
N ASP A 471 -14.93 -19.84 1.16
CA ASP A 471 -15.93 -19.93 2.23
C ASP A 471 -16.31 -18.52 2.71
N PRO A 472 -17.28 -17.86 2.06
CA PRO A 472 -17.74 -16.51 2.41
C PRO A 472 -18.40 -16.42 3.80
N ALA A 473 -18.61 -17.55 4.48
CA ALA A 473 -19.08 -17.59 5.85
C ALA A 473 -17.95 -17.82 6.86
N TRP A 474 -16.73 -18.02 6.38
CA TRP A 474 -15.56 -18.26 7.20
C TRP A 474 -15.32 -17.08 8.15
N THR A 475 -14.88 -17.41 9.35
CA THR A 475 -14.40 -16.45 10.33
C THR A 475 -13.07 -16.96 10.89
N PRO A 476 -12.20 -16.07 11.39
CA PRO A 476 -10.91 -16.46 11.96
C PRO A 476 -11.02 -17.55 13.02
N THR A 477 -10.05 -18.46 12.98
CA THR A 477 -10.02 -19.67 13.82
C THR A 477 -8.86 -19.67 14.81
N LEU A 478 -7.82 -18.86 14.57
CA LEU A 478 -6.72 -18.69 15.51
C LEU A 478 -7.17 -17.93 16.77
N PRO A 479 -6.51 -18.12 17.91
CA PRO A 479 -6.79 -17.37 19.13
C PRO A 479 -6.74 -15.86 18.90
N SER A 480 -7.75 -15.16 19.39
CA SER A 480 -7.89 -13.70 19.29
C SER A 480 -8.57 -13.13 20.52
N ALA A 481 -8.49 -11.82 20.69
CA ALA A 481 -9.16 -11.13 21.80
C ALA A 481 -10.70 -11.25 21.75
N ARG A 482 -11.27 -11.41 20.55
CA ARG A 482 -12.72 -11.52 20.33
C ARG A 482 -13.02 -12.68 19.38
N PRO A 483 -13.80 -13.70 19.79
CA PRO A 483 -14.16 -14.82 18.93
C PRO A 483 -14.80 -14.35 17.62
N GLY A 484 -14.33 -14.90 16.50
CA GLY A 484 -14.82 -14.53 15.16
C GLY A 484 -14.24 -13.22 14.59
N GLU A 485 -13.34 -12.56 15.31
CA GLU A 485 -12.53 -11.44 14.82
C GLU A 485 -11.04 -11.80 14.89
N PHE A 486 -10.22 -11.11 14.09
CA PHE A 486 -8.77 -11.23 14.11
C PHE A 486 -8.13 -9.95 13.60
N THR A 487 -7.27 -9.35 14.40
CA THR A 487 -6.61 -8.06 14.11
C THR A 487 -5.11 -8.24 13.95
N MET A 488 -4.43 -7.20 13.47
CA MET A 488 -2.97 -7.19 13.44
C MET A 488 -2.38 -7.38 14.86
N SER A 489 -3.06 -6.87 15.90
CA SER A 489 -2.67 -7.11 17.28
C SER A 489 -2.74 -8.59 17.67
N ASP A 490 -3.76 -9.32 17.23
CA ASP A 490 -3.88 -10.75 17.51
C ASP A 490 -2.79 -11.55 16.79
N LEU A 491 -2.48 -11.18 15.54
CA LEU A 491 -1.37 -11.75 14.77
C LEU A 491 -0.04 -11.58 15.51
N ILE A 492 0.27 -10.35 15.95
CA ILE A 492 1.51 -10.06 16.69
C ILE A 492 1.55 -10.86 18.00
N ARG A 493 0.46 -10.90 18.77
CA ARG A 493 0.39 -11.68 20.01
C ARG A 493 0.63 -13.16 19.77
N PHE A 494 0.10 -13.70 18.66
CA PHE A 494 0.30 -15.09 18.28
C PHE A 494 1.79 -15.41 18.04
N THR A 495 2.57 -14.46 17.50
CA THR A 495 4.01 -14.64 17.29
C THR A 495 4.85 -14.52 18.57
N GLY A 496 4.39 -13.73 19.55
CA GLY A 496 5.19 -13.32 20.72
C GLY A 496 6.36 -12.36 20.41
N PHE A 497 6.60 -12.02 19.14
CA PHE A 497 7.70 -11.15 18.73
C PHE A 497 7.38 -9.67 18.98
N GLY A 498 8.38 -8.89 19.41
CA GLY A 498 8.26 -7.45 19.63
C GLY A 498 7.29 -7.03 20.75
N LEU A 499 6.87 -7.95 21.62
CA LEU A 499 6.01 -7.65 22.76
C LEU A 499 6.77 -7.16 24.00
N ALA A 500 8.03 -7.57 24.16
CA ALA A 500 8.86 -7.19 25.30
C ALA A 500 9.65 -5.90 25.00
N GLU A 501 9.94 -5.14 26.05
CA GLU A 501 10.88 -4.02 25.98
C GLU A 501 12.30 -4.53 25.70
N VAL A 502 13.05 -3.78 24.89
CA VAL A 502 14.41 -4.10 24.45
C VAL A 502 15.46 -3.54 25.37
#